data_AF-A0A812VIL9-F1
#
_entry.id   AF-A0A812VIL9-F1
#
_cell.length_a   1.000
_cell.length_b   1.000
_cell.length_c   1.000
_cell.angle_alpha   90.00
_cell.angle_beta   90.00
_cell.angle_gamma   90.00
#
_symmetry.space_group_name_H-M   'P 1'
#
loop_
_entity.id
_entity.type
_entity.pdbx_description
1 polymer ?
#
loop_
_entity_poly.entity_id
_entity_poly.type
_entity_poly.pdbx_seq_one_letter_code
_entity_poly.pdbx_strand_id
1 'polypeptide(L)'
;MAGRRRLQELFAKYDLSGDGVLSETEMKNVFGKVGISTKDAESVFKAADSNKDGVIQVHEFISWLTAQKTSVKSVQDSKQKNVTLHIINNSDRVSRRFTVTFYGCKNMTFPLGSPMEVLLRPGEDFSKVVLECAERDKAWKWSYRWSARSEFAGVEDDPNAFKDGDFPHDDSSIGKSSTSFSVGSPEVWVRARALGDPAEAVLFDQIRPQDIVQGKLGDCWLLSCLSSLADYPNRIKALFPSKQLNEEGKYVVWLFDIGTEAWTETTVDEFIPCNIKHGVAVPTFATPMGEEIWVQLIEKAMAKFCGSYGALSGGGVAWAFQVLTGAIHVLSFEKLSENEWRRRFMHQQKQLERGARNPRGSWWKWQNNDTHDTNQLFELLQSHRRQDHMLSCMIGSSSEGAETGKSKGLYLRHYYAVLKVVSETQDDGTEVHLILLRNPWGSYEWSGDWSDSSENWEQNPKLMAKLDTQVRNDGSFWMNFEEWASIFTLLVVCPSSDSPPPEDSESFEDAAESEDVMSSFLDD
;
A
#
# COMPACT_ATOMS: atom_id res chain seq x y z
N MET A 1 -8.92 -31.77 -24.01
CA MET A 1 -9.40 -33.15 -24.27
C MET A 1 -8.45 -33.99 -25.12
N ALA A 2 -7.84 -33.48 -26.21
CA ALA A 2 -6.97 -34.27 -27.09
C ALA A 2 -5.63 -34.77 -26.48
N GLY A 3 -5.05 -34.04 -25.50
CA GLY A 3 -3.77 -34.39 -24.89
C GLY A 3 -3.79 -35.61 -23.96
N ARG A 4 -4.91 -35.84 -23.24
CA ARG A 4 -5.01 -36.91 -22.22
C ARG A 4 -5.11 -38.31 -22.84
N ARG A 5 -5.75 -38.46 -24.01
CA ARG A 5 -5.81 -39.74 -24.76
C ARG A 5 -4.44 -40.19 -25.25
N ARG A 6 -3.63 -39.27 -25.80
CA ARG A 6 -2.27 -39.58 -26.28
C ARG A 6 -1.33 -40.03 -25.16
N LEU A 7 -1.48 -39.49 -23.94
CA LEU A 7 -0.66 -39.88 -22.78
C LEU A 7 -1.08 -41.23 -22.19
N GLN A 8 -2.38 -41.58 -22.26
CA GLN A 8 -2.86 -42.92 -21.89
C GLN A 8 -2.40 -43.99 -22.88
N GLU A 9 -2.40 -43.69 -24.18
CA GLU A 9 -1.80 -44.54 -25.22
C GLU A 9 -0.29 -44.71 -25.01
N LEU A 10 0.39 -43.67 -24.53
CA LEU A 10 1.81 -43.71 -24.20
C LEU A 10 2.08 -44.59 -22.97
N PHE A 11 1.27 -44.50 -21.92
CA PHE A 11 1.36 -45.37 -20.73
C PHE A 11 1.19 -46.84 -21.09
N ALA A 12 0.14 -47.18 -21.85
CA ALA A 12 -0.15 -48.55 -22.25
C ALA A 12 0.94 -49.17 -23.13
N LYS A 13 1.76 -48.35 -23.79
CA LYS A 13 2.92 -48.80 -24.57
C LYS A 13 4.11 -49.23 -23.69
N TYR A 14 4.21 -48.68 -22.48
CA TYR A 14 5.33 -48.92 -21.57
C TYR A 14 4.99 -49.90 -20.43
N ASP A 15 3.71 -50.18 -20.21
CA ASP A 15 3.21 -51.27 -19.36
C ASP A 15 3.37 -52.59 -20.12
N LEU A 16 4.56 -53.19 -19.99
CA LEU A 16 4.96 -54.36 -20.78
C LEU A 16 4.31 -55.65 -20.26
N SER A 17 3.99 -55.69 -18.97
CA SER A 17 3.28 -56.79 -18.34
C SER A 17 1.75 -56.72 -18.54
N GLY A 18 1.22 -55.51 -18.79
CA GLY A 18 -0.19 -55.25 -19.07
C GLY A 18 -1.08 -55.27 -17.83
N ASP A 19 -0.49 -55.10 -16.64
CA ASP A 19 -1.20 -55.18 -15.36
C ASP A 19 -1.82 -53.84 -14.92
N GLY A 20 -1.65 -52.79 -15.73
CA GLY A 20 -2.21 -51.46 -15.51
C GLY A 20 -1.32 -50.55 -14.68
N VAL A 21 -0.11 -51.00 -14.31
CA VAL A 21 0.90 -50.22 -13.59
C VAL A 21 2.27 -50.35 -14.24
N LEU A 22 3.19 -49.41 -13.99
CA LEU A 22 4.58 -49.51 -14.44
C LEU A 22 5.46 -49.84 -13.24
N SER A 23 6.02 -51.04 -13.21
CA SER A 23 6.97 -51.43 -12.18
C SER A 23 8.37 -50.83 -12.40
N GLU A 24 9.17 -50.81 -11.34
CA GLU A 24 10.55 -50.29 -11.38
C GLU A 24 11.42 -51.02 -12.42
N THR A 25 11.15 -52.30 -12.60
CA THR A 25 11.86 -53.16 -13.55
C THR A 25 11.49 -52.83 -14.99
N GLU A 26 10.21 -52.54 -15.27
CA GLU A 26 9.73 -52.13 -16.60
C GLU A 26 10.30 -50.77 -16.99
N MET A 27 10.29 -49.81 -16.06
CA MET A 27 10.87 -48.49 -16.27
C MET A 27 12.40 -48.54 -16.50
N LYS A 28 13.15 -49.34 -15.72
CA LYS A 28 14.58 -49.54 -15.94
C LYS A 28 14.90 -50.17 -17.30
N ASN A 29 14.10 -51.14 -17.75
CA ASN A 29 14.26 -51.75 -19.07
C ASN A 29 13.97 -50.77 -20.23
N VAL A 30 13.00 -49.87 -20.06
CA VAL A 30 12.71 -48.81 -21.03
C VAL A 30 13.85 -47.79 -21.07
N PHE A 31 14.30 -47.26 -19.93
CA PHE A 31 15.38 -46.26 -19.88
C PHE A 31 16.73 -46.81 -20.37
N GLY A 32 17.02 -48.09 -20.11
CA GLY A 32 18.21 -48.76 -20.64
C GLY A 32 18.23 -48.84 -22.17
N LYS A 33 17.07 -48.97 -22.82
CA LYS A 33 16.95 -48.95 -24.29
C LYS A 33 17.07 -47.55 -24.91
N VAL A 34 16.85 -46.49 -24.12
CA VAL A 34 16.97 -45.08 -24.55
C VAL A 34 18.30 -44.46 -24.11
N GLY A 35 19.23 -45.26 -23.55
CA GLY A 35 20.59 -44.84 -23.22
C GLY A 35 20.74 -44.03 -21.93
N ILE A 36 19.72 -44.04 -21.05
CA ILE A 36 19.76 -43.38 -19.74
C ILE A 36 20.30 -44.36 -18.69
N SER A 37 21.18 -43.88 -17.79
CA SER A 37 21.85 -44.73 -16.80
C SER A 37 20.85 -45.30 -15.77
N THR A 38 21.11 -46.51 -15.27
CA THR A 38 20.22 -47.20 -14.30
C THR A 38 20.06 -46.45 -12.98
N LYS A 39 21.05 -45.66 -12.58
CA LYS A 39 21.04 -44.86 -11.35
C LYS A 39 20.12 -43.63 -11.46
N ASP A 40 20.01 -43.06 -12.66
CA ASP A 40 19.07 -41.97 -12.95
C ASP A 40 17.64 -42.52 -13.10
N ALA A 41 17.47 -43.74 -13.63
CA ALA A 41 16.18 -44.41 -13.73
C ALA A 41 15.53 -44.69 -12.37
N GLU A 42 16.29 -45.07 -11.33
CA GLU A 42 15.78 -45.23 -9.96
C GLU A 42 15.29 -43.92 -9.36
N SER A 43 16.02 -42.83 -9.62
CA SER A 43 15.69 -41.50 -9.13
C SER A 43 14.43 -40.96 -9.82
N VAL A 44 14.27 -41.27 -11.11
CA VAL A 44 13.08 -40.94 -11.89
C VAL A 44 11.89 -41.78 -11.49
N PHE A 45 12.07 -43.08 -11.26
CA PHE A 45 11.02 -43.98 -10.81
C PHE A 45 10.43 -43.53 -9.47
N LYS A 46 11.29 -43.24 -8.49
CA LYS A 46 10.88 -42.66 -7.20
C LYS A 46 10.19 -41.30 -7.30
N ALA A 47 10.46 -40.54 -8.37
CA ALA A 47 9.84 -39.24 -8.60
C ALA A 47 8.47 -39.37 -9.28
N ALA A 48 8.24 -40.47 -10.00
CA ALA A 48 6.99 -40.78 -10.66
C ALA A 48 6.02 -41.56 -9.74
N ASP A 49 6.55 -42.47 -8.90
CA ASP A 49 5.82 -43.19 -7.85
C ASP A 49 5.53 -42.24 -6.67
N SER A 50 4.41 -41.53 -6.78
CA SER A 50 4.08 -40.40 -5.92
C SER A 50 3.58 -40.86 -4.54
N ASN A 51 2.87 -41.98 -4.50
CA ASN A 51 2.36 -42.57 -3.27
C ASN A 51 3.38 -43.53 -2.59
N LYS A 52 4.50 -43.84 -3.26
CA LYS A 52 5.60 -44.70 -2.80
C LYS A 52 5.19 -46.15 -2.55
N ASP A 53 4.24 -46.64 -3.33
CA ASP A 53 3.75 -48.01 -3.24
C ASP A 53 4.62 -49.02 -4.02
N GLY A 54 5.64 -48.53 -4.75
CA GLY A 54 6.61 -49.34 -5.48
C GLY A 54 6.22 -49.61 -6.94
N VAL A 55 5.10 -49.09 -7.42
CA VAL A 55 4.63 -49.15 -8.81
C VAL A 55 4.14 -47.77 -9.27
N ILE A 56 4.14 -47.48 -10.56
CA ILE A 56 3.64 -46.19 -11.09
C ILE A 56 2.33 -46.43 -11.82
N GLN A 57 1.25 -45.91 -11.28
CA GLN A 57 -0.09 -46.06 -11.85
C GLN A 57 -0.30 -45.06 -13.01
N VAL A 58 -1.26 -45.30 -13.91
CA VAL A 58 -1.59 -44.41 -15.07
C VAL A 58 -1.65 -42.94 -14.68
N HIS A 59 -2.29 -42.65 -13.55
CA HIS A 59 -2.49 -41.29 -13.11
C HIS A 59 -1.19 -40.68 -12.58
N GLU A 60 -0.34 -41.45 -11.92
CA GLU A 60 0.99 -41.04 -11.46
C GLU A 60 1.95 -40.81 -12.62
N PHE A 61 1.92 -41.66 -13.66
CA PHE A 61 2.72 -41.48 -14.88
C PHE A 61 2.28 -40.28 -15.71
N ILE A 62 0.97 -40.06 -15.85
CA ILE A 62 0.44 -38.87 -16.51
C ILE A 62 0.81 -37.63 -15.70
N SER A 63 0.63 -37.65 -14.38
CA SER A 63 1.03 -36.56 -13.49
C SER A 63 2.53 -36.30 -13.60
N TRP A 64 3.37 -37.33 -13.64
CA TRP A 64 4.82 -37.20 -13.75
C TRP A 64 5.29 -36.63 -15.11
N LEU A 65 4.75 -37.13 -16.24
CA LEU A 65 5.10 -36.62 -17.58
C LEU A 65 4.52 -35.24 -17.88
N THR A 66 3.35 -34.93 -17.30
CA THR A 66 2.73 -33.59 -17.43
C THR A 66 3.28 -32.59 -16.42
N ALA A 67 3.93 -33.08 -15.35
CA ALA A 67 4.69 -32.27 -14.42
C ALA A 67 6.08 -31.92 -14.99
N GLN A 68 6.15 -31.05 -16.01
CA GLN A 68 7.34 -30.21 -16.14
C GLN A 68 7.25 -29.01 -15.20
N LYS A 69 7.82 -29.26 -14.01
CA LYS A 69 8.49 -28.32 -13.12
C LYS A 69 8.05 -26.85 -13.25
N THR A 70 7.36 -26.37 -12.21
CA THR A 70 8.15 -25.73 -11.16
C THR A 70 7.60 -25.86 -9.75
N SER A 71 8.52 -25.97 -8.79
CA SER A 71 8.25 -26.21 -7.39
C SER A 71 8.02 -24.90 -6.64
N VAL A 72 6.89 -24.83 -5.93
CA VAL A 72 6.61 -23.81 -4.94
C VAL A 72 7.29 -24.20 -3.63
N LYS A 73 8.22 -23.37 -3.13
CA LYS A 73 9.05 -23.76 -1.98
C LYS A 73 8.51 -23.39 -0.61
N SER A 74 7.43 -22.63 -0.53
CA SER A 74 6.68 -22.52 0.73
C SER A 74 5.40 -21.70 0.52
N VAL A 75 4.37 -22.19 1.19
CA VAL A 75 3.13 -21.50 1.52
C VAL A 75 3.08 -21.55 3.04
N GLN A 76 2.96 -20.41 3.73
CA GLN A 76 2.72 -20.39 5.16
C GLN A 76 1.74 -19.27 5.51
N ASP A 77 0.63 -19.68 6.10
CA ASP A 77 -0.57 -18.92 6.48
C ASP A 77 -0.88 -19.21 7.95
N SER A 78 -1.61 -18.31 8.62
CA SER A 78 -2.94 -18.62 9.20
C SER A 78 -3.42 -17.46 10.07
N LYS A 79 -4.26 -16.57 9.49
CA LYS A 79 -5.55 -16.14 10.08
C LYS A 79 -6.29 -15.00 9.33
N GLN A 80 -5.77 -14.36 8.28
CA GLN A 80 -6.61 -13.65 7.30
C GLN A 80 -6.11 -13.71 5.85
N LYS A 81 -7.02 -14.17 4.97
CA LYS A 81 -7.41 -13.64 3.66
C LYS A 81 -6.37 -13.32 2.58
N ASN A 82 -5.05 -13.38 2.76
CA ASN A 82 -4.12 -13.20 1.65
C ASN A 82 -3.04 -14.30 1.64
N VAL A 83 -2.81 -14.98 0.51
CA VAL A 83 -1.82 -16.07 0.39
C VAL A 83 -0.66 -15.64 -0.53
N THR A 84 0.57 -15.72 -0.02
CA THR A 84 1.77 -15.49 -0.85
C THR A 84 2.33 -16.80 -1.41
N LEU A 85 2.42 -16.93 -2.73
CA LEU A 85 2.96 -18.10 -3.44
C LEU A 85 4.37 -17.84 -3.95
N HIS A 86 5.28 -18.79 -3.70
CA HIS A 86 6.65 -18.80 -4.21
C HIS A 86 6.74 -19.59 -5.53
N ILE A 87 6.78 -18.97 -6.70
CA ILE A 87 6.90 -19.70 -7.98
C ILE A 87 8.34 -19.58 -8.48
N ILE A 88 9.09 -20.68 -8.43
CA ILE A 88 10.37 -20.78 -9.15
C ILE A 88 10.02 -21.02 -10.62
N ASN A 89 10.83 -20.63 -11.61
CA ASN A 89 10.72 -21.09 -13.00
C ASN A 89 12.00 -21.87 -13.38
N ASN A 90 11.86 -23.12 -13.83
CA ASN A 90 13.00 -24.01 -14.07
C ASN A 90 13.55 -23.93 -15.51
N SER A 91 12.93 -23.17 -16.42
CA SER A 91 13.47 -22.93 -17.77
C SER A 91 14.49 -21.78 -17.82
N ASP A 92 14.41 -20.82 -16.88
CA ASP A 92 15.25 -19.62 -16.82
C ASP A 92 15.93 -19.38 -15.45
N ARG A 93 15.64 -20.22 -14.44
CA ARG A 93 16.13 -20.13 -13.05
C ARG A 93 15.72 -18.86 -12.30
N VAL A 94 14.59 -18.25 -12.65
CA VAL A 94 14.08 -17.04 -11.96
C VAL A 94 12.97 -17.41 -10.97
N SER A 95 13.05 -16.90 -9.73
CA SER A 95 12.02 -17.07 -8.70
C SER A 95 11.17 -15.80 -8.57
N ARG A 96 9.85 -15.94 -8.50
CA ARG A 96 8.90 -14.83 -8.28
C ARG A 96 7.92 -15.14 -7.14
N ARG A 97 7.49 -14.11 -6.41
CA ARG A 97 6.48 -14.20 -5.35
C ARG A 97 5.22 -13.47 -5.80
N PHE A 98 4.05 -14.04 -5.50
CA PHE A 98 2.74 -13.44 -5.75
C PHE A 98 1.97 -13.37 -4.45
N THR A 99 1.25 -12.28 -4.19
CA THR A 99 0.33 -12.15 -3.05
C THR A 99 -1.09 -12.14 -3.59
N VAL A 100 -1.92 -13.06 -3.11
CA VAL A 100 -3.33 -13.22 -3.46
C VAL A 100 -4.18 -12.63 -2.34
N THR A 101 -5.29 -11.97 -2.62
CA THR A 101 -6.15 -11.33 -1.60
C THR A 101 -7.62 -11.78 -1.70
N PHE A 102 -8.22 -12.16 -0.58
CA PHE A 102 -9.58 -12.71 -0.43
C PHE A 102 -10.47 -11.73 0.34
N TYR A 103 -11.64 -11.37 -0.18
CA TYR A 103 -12.59 -10.47 0.51
C TYR A 103 -13.77 -11.27 1.13
N GLY A 104 -14.39 -10.78 2.21
CA GLY A 104 -15.65 -11.34 2.76
C GLY A 104 -15.62 -12.67 3.57
N CYS A 105 -14.51 -13.40 3.63
CA CYS A 105 -14.48 -14.76 4.23
C CYS A 105 -14.22 -14.76 5.76
N LYS A 106 -15.12 -15.32 6.60
CA LYS A 106 -14.83 -15.65 8.02
C LYS A 106 -14.72 -17.17 8.19
N ASN A 107 -13.62 -17.63 8.82
CA ASN A 107 -13.25 -19.02 9.12
C ASN A 107 -12.85 -19.89 7.91
N MET A 108 -11.63 -19.68 7.41
CA MET A 108 -10.94 -20.63 6.53
C MET A 108 -9.77 -21.28 7.27
N THR A 109 -9.59 -22.59 7.09
CA THR A 109 -8.36 -23.31 7.42
C THR A 109 -7.89 -24.02 6.16
N PHE A 110 -6.62 -23.80 5.80
CA PHE A 110 -5.98 -24.47 4.67
C PHE A 110 -5.09 -25.60 5.21
N PRO A 111 -5.08 -26.79 4.59
CA PRO A 111 -4.17 -27.86 4.99
C PRO A 111 -2.73 -27.48 4.60
N LEU A 112 -1.91 -27.12 5.60
CA LEU A 112 -0.46 -26.97 5.43
C LEU A 112 0.14 -28.28 4.90
N GLY A 113 0.86 -28.21 3.77
CA GLY A 113 1.67 -29.31 3.24
C GLY A 113 1.18 -29.96 1.94
N SER A 114 0.04 -29.56 1.38
CA SER A 114 -0.40 -30.06 0.06
C SER A 114 0.20 -29.24 -1.08
N PRO A 115 0.79 -29.86 -2.12
CA PRO A 115 1.32 -29.16 -3.27
C PRO A 115 0.20 -28.42 -4.00
N MET A 116 0.42 -27.13 -4.26
CA MET A 116 -0.48 -26.29 -5.03
C MET A 116 0.01 -26.29 -6.49
N GLU A 117 -0.83 -26.73 -7.43
CA GLU A 117 -0.49 -26.74 -8.85
C GLU A 117 -1.08 -25.51 -9.57
N VAL A 118 -0.19 -24.74 -10.21
CA VAL A 118 -0.54 -23.58 -11.04
C VAL A 118 -0.08 -23.86 -12.47
N LEU A 119 -1.00 -23.84 -13.44
CA LEU A 119 -0.72 -24.04 -14.86
C LEU A 119 -0.48 -22.70 -15.55
N LEU A 120 0.76 -22.44 -15.97
CA LEU A 120 1.15 -21.20 -16.66
C LEU A 120 1.11 -21.37 -18.18
N ARG A 121 0.68 -20.31 -18.90
CA ARG A 121 0.81 -20.19 -20.36
C ARG A 121 1.89 -19.16 -20.72
N PRO A 122 2.57 -19.30 -21.87
CA PRO A 122 3.54 -18.31 -22.30
C PRO A 122 2.87 -16.96 -22.60
N GLY A 123 3.34 -15.86 -21.97
CA GLY A 123 2.99 -14.48 -22.33
C GLY A 123 1.97 -13.74 -21.45
N GLU A 124 1.54 -14.28 -20.30
CA GLU A 124 0.56 -13.60 -19.42
C GLU A 124 1.23 -12.78 -18.29
N ASP A 125 0.66 -11.61 -17.91
CA ASP A 125 1.01 -10.80 -16.72
C ASP A 125 -0.09 -10.82 -15.65
N PHE A 126 0.28 -10.96 -14.38
CA PHE A 126 -0.58 -11.35 -13.26
C PHE A 126 -0.57 -10.31 -12.14
N SER A 127 -0.84 -9.06 -12.48
CA SER A 127 -0.76 -7.94 -11.54
C SER A 127 -1.89 -7.87 -10.49
N LYS A 128 -2.98 -8.67 -10.65
CA LYS A 128 -3.99 -8.87 -9.59
C LYS A 128 -4.83 -10.14 -9.84
N VAL A 129 -4.97 -10.99 -8.83
CA VAL A 129 -5.92 -12.12 -8.81
C VAL A 129 -6.84 -11.94 -7.60
N VAL A 130 -8.14 -11.80 -7.85
CA VAL A 130 -9.17 -11.68 -6.80
C VAL A 130 -9.81 -13.05 -6.59
N LEU A 131 -9.96 -13.48 -5.34
CA LEU A 131 -10.63 -14.72 -4.99
C LEU A 131 -11.77 -14.49 -3.97
N GLU A 132 -12.92 -15.09 -4.22
CA GLU A 132 -14.11 -15.03 -3.35
C GLU A 132 -14.44 -16.42 -2.76
N CYS A 133 -14.93 -16.46 -1.51
CA CYS A 133 -15.52 -17.67 -0.90
C CYS A 133 -17.04 -17.60 -0.87
N ALA A 134 -17.70 -18.66 -1.35
CA ALA A 134 -19.11 -18.95 -1.15
C ALA A 134 -19.30 -20.05 -0.08
N GLU A 135 -19.84 -19.67 1.09
CA GLU A 135 -20.44 -20.51 2.15
C GLU A 135 -19.64 -21.67 2.81
N ARG A 136 -20.19 -22.19 3.93
CA ARG A 136 -19.50 -22.52 5.19
C ARG A 136 -19.07 -23.98 5.43
N ASP A 137 -19.33 -24.94 4.54
CA ASP A 137 -18.98 -26.34 4.82
C ASP A 137 -18.68 -27.16 3.54
N LYS A 138 -17.42 -27.60 3.41
CA LYS A 138 -16.85 -28.61 2.49
C LYS A 138 -16.65 -28.23 1.00
N ALA A 139 -15.39 -28.42 0.56
CA ALA A 139 -14.87 -28.47 -0.80
C ALA A 139 -14.99 -27.18 -1.64
N TRP A 140 -13.88 -26.44 -1.68
CA TRP A 140 -13.69 -25.20 -2.42
C TRP A 140 -13.78 -25.38 -3.95
N LYS A 141 -14.68 -24.62 -4.60
CA LYS A 141 -14.69 -24.37 -6.06
C LYS A 141 -14.29 -22.91 -6.32
N TRP A 142 -13.36 -22.69 -7.23
CA TRP A 142 -12.73 -21.39 -7.47
C TRP A 142 -13.21 -20.75 -8.78
N SER A 143 -13.51 -19.45 -8.75
CA SER A 143 -13.70 -18.59 -9.94
C SER A 143 -12.85 -17.33 -9.83
N TYR A 144 -12.14 -17.00 -10.91
CA TYR A 144 -11.25 -15.85 -11.05
C TYR A 144 -11.87 -14.82 -12.00
N ARG A 145 -11.70 -13.52 -11.72
CA ARG A 145 -11.97 -12.45 -12.68
C ARG A 145 -10.66 -11.73 -13.00
N TRP A 146 -10.29 -11.77 -14.27
CA TRP A 146 -9.24 -10.94 -14.85
C TRP A 146 -9.83 -9.53 -15.04
N SER A 147 -9.09 -8.47 -14.71
CA SER A 147 -8.99 -7.41 -15.70
C SER A 147 -7.64 -7.62 -16.36
N ALA A 148 -7.68 -8.02 -17.62
CA ALA A 148 -6.49 -7.96 -18.45
C ALA A 148 -6.05 -6.49 -18.38
N ARG A 149 -4.94 -6.19 -17.69
CA ARG A 149 -4.19 -4.98 -18.04
C ARG A 149 -3.73 -5.26 -19.45
N SER A 150 -4.51 -4.71 -20.37
CA SER A 150 -4.24 -4.68 -21.80
C SER A 150 -2.74 -4.67 -22.03
N GLU A 151 -2.28 -5.54 -22.93
CA GLU A 151 -1.13 -5.20 -23.76
C GLU A 151 -1.22 -3.70 -24.06
N PHE A 152 -0.34 -2.89 -23.48
CA PHE A 152 -0.20 -1.45 -23.72
C PHE A 152 -1.43 -0.84 -24.43
N ALA A 153 -2.59 -0.70 -23.75
CA ALA A 153 -3.67 0.11 -24.30
C ALA A 153 -3.24 1.55 -24.12
N GLY A 154 -2.52 2.03 -25.13
CA GLY A 154 -2.13 3.42 -25.30
C GLY A 154 -1.28 4.00 -24.17
N VAL A 155 0.05 4.00 -24.32
CA VAL A 155 0.72 5.27 -24.67
C VAL A 155 0.12 5.85 -25.96
N GLU A 156 -1.18 6.13 -25.96
CA GLU A 156 -1.79 6.96 -26.96
C GLU A 156 -1.63 8.36 -26.40
N ASP A 157 -0.88 9.16 -27.13
CA ASP A 157 -0.98 10.61 -27.09
C ASP A 157 -2.46 10.93 -27.31
N ASP A 158 -3.28 10.89 -26.25
CA ASP A 158 -4.56 11.56 -26.25
C ASP A 158 -4.23 13.03 -26.51
N PRO A 159 -4.46 13.54 -27.74
CA PRO A 159 -4.01 14.87 -28.11
C PRO A 159 -4.78 15.94 -27.32
N ASN A 160 -5.89 15.55 -26.68
CA ASN A 160 -6.72 16.41 -25.86
C ASN A 160 -6.35 16.31 -24.37
N ALA A 161 -5.47 15.39 -23.98
CA ALA A 161 -4.98 15.33 -22.60
C ALA A 161 -4.16 16.58 -22.31
N PHE A 162 -4.51 17.28 -21.23
CA PHE A 162 -3.74 18.39 -20.72
C PHE A 162 -2.34 17.92 -20.35
N LYS A 163 -1.32 18.67 -20.80
CA LYS A 163 0.08 18.47 -20.46
C LYS A 163 0.60 19.74 -19.81
N ASP A 164 1.07 19.62 -18.59
CA ASP A 164 1.55 20.73 -17.78
C ASP A 164 2.94 21.17 -18.25
N GLY A 165 2.98 22.28 -19.00
CA GLY A 165 4.24 22.84 -19.51
C GLY A 165 5.21 23.32 -18.42
N ASP A 166 4.71 23.63 -17.22
CA ASP A 166 5.53 24.08 -16.08
C ASP A 166 6.13 22.91 -15.29
N PHE A 167 5.65 21.68 -15.52
CA PHE A 167 6.13 20.47 -14.86
C PHE A 167 6.20 19.30 -15.86
N PRO A 168 7.13 19.37 -16.84
CA PRO A 168 7.17 18.48 -17.99
C PRO A 168 7.50 17.03 -17.62
N HIS A 169 7.17 16.10 -18.51
CA HIS A 169 7.34 14.65 -18.31
C HIS A 169 8.78 14.18 -18.58
N ASP A 170 9.75 14.82 -17.94
CA ASP A 170 11.17 14.55 -18.12
C ASP A 170 11.96 14.62 -16.79
N ASP A 171 13.27 14.46 -16.88
CA ASP A 171 14.18 14.43 -15.72
C ASP A 171 14.19 15.74 -14.90
N SER A 172 13.72 16.87 -15.45
CA SER A 172 13.64 18.13 -14.71
C SER A 172 12.59 18.07 -13.59
N SER A 173 11.43 17.47 -13.86
CA SER A 173 10.36 17.26 -12.89
C SER A 173 10.68 16.15 -11.88
N ILE A 174 11.52 15.19 -12.26
CA ILE A 174 12.04 14.16 -11.33
C ILE A 174 13.08 14.78 -10.40
N GLY A 175 14.00 15.58 -10.94
CA GLY A 175 15.03 16.26 -10.18
C GLY A 175 16.04 15.33 -9.50
N LYS A 176 16.98 15.91 -8.77
CA LYS A 176 17.99 15.16 -8.00
C LYS A 176 17.51 14.97 -6.57
N SER A 177 17.57 13.74 -6.06
CA SER A 177 17.44 13.53 -4.62
C SER A 177 18.68 14.08 -3.92
N SER A 178 18.47 14.77 -2.80
CA SER A 178 19.55 15.23 -1.92
C SER A 178 20.13 14.11 -1.05
N THR A 179 19.57 12.90 -1.09
CA THR A 179 20.09 11.72 -0.42
C THR A 179 20.90 10.87 -1.38
N SER A 180 21.78 9.99 -0.89
CA SER A 180 22.64 9.12 -1.71
C SER A 180 21.88 8.12 -2.61
N PHE A 181 20.56 8.10 -2.54
CA PHE A 181 19.69 7.28 -3.39
C PHE A 181 19.28 8.09 -4.63
N SER A 182 19.84 7.72 -5.79
CA SER A 182 19.32 8.18 -7.07
C SER A 182 17.94 7.57 -7.29
N VAL A 183 16.91 8.41 -7.43
CA VAL A 183 15.54 7.99 -7.75
C VAL A 183 15.49 7.22 -9.09
N GLY A 184 16.43 7.51 -9.99
CA GLY A 184 16.47 7.00 -11.36
C GLY A 184 15.44 7.72 -12.24
N SER A 185 15.72 7.84 -13.52
CA SER A 185 14.74 8.36 -14.49
C SER A 185 13.61 7.34 -14.65
N PRO A 186 12.34 7.76 -14.66
CA PRO A 186 11.23 6.88 -15.00
C PRO A 186 11.36 6.43 -16.45
N GLU A 187 10.90 5.21 -16.75
CA GLU A 187 10.92 4.69 -18.11
C GLU A 187 9.77 5.26 -18.95
N VAL A 188 8.65 5.64 -18.32
CA VAL A 188 7.45 6.16 -18.99
C VAL A 188 6.63 7.02 -18.05
N TRP A 189 5.82 7.93 -18.61
CA TRP A 189 4.79 8.67 -17.89
C TRP A 189 3.41 8.21 -18.36
N VAL A 190 2.54 7.85 -17.43
CA VAL A 190 1.22 7.23 -17.74
C VAL A 190 0.14 7.99 -16.98
N ARG A 191 -1.00 8.27 -17.63
CA ARG A 191 -2.16 8.87 -16.97
C ARG A 191 -2.57 8.03 -15.76
N ALA A 192 -2.80 8.66 -14.60
CA ALA A 192 -3.12 7.96 -13.36
C ALA A 192 -4.33 7.04 -13.52
N ARG A 193 -5.37 7.47 -14.25
CA ARG A 193 -6.56 6.64 -14.53
C ARG A 193 -6.26 5.37 -15.34
N ALA A 194 -5.19 5.38 -16.12
CA ALA A 194 -4.75 4.25 -16.93
C ALA A 194 -3.88 3.25 -16.15
N LEU A 195 -3.54 3.56 -14.90
CA LEU A 195 -2.87 2.62 -14.00
C LEU A 195 -3.86 1.62 -13.40
N GLY A 196 -5.15 1.95 -13.34
CA GLY A 196 -6.24 1.09 -12.90
C GLY A 196 -7.07 0.54 -14.06
N ASP A 197 -8.36 0.35 -13.83
CA ASP A 197 -9.38 0.26 -14.88
C ASP A 197 -9.84 1.69 -15.24
N PRO A 198 -9.50 2.21 -16.43
CA PRO A 198 -9.87 3.57 -16.81
C PRO A 198 -11.38 3.84 -16.77
N ALA A 199 -12.21 2.81 -16.95
CA ALA A 199 -13.67 2.95 -16.95
C ALA A 199 -14.25 3.15 -15.53
N GLU A 200 -13.52 2.70 -14.51
CA GLU A 200 -13.91 2.78 -13.10
C GLU A 200 -13.13 3.87 -12.34
N ALA A 201 -12.26 4.59 -13.04
CA ALA A 201 -11.41 5.60 -12.44
C ALA A 201 -12.23 6.76 -11.87
N VAL A 202 -11.89 7.16 -10.65
CA VAL A 202 -12.53 8.28 -9.95
C VAL A 202 -11.48 9.18 -9.32
N LEU A 203 -11.82 10.45 -9.09
CA LEU A 203 -10.93 11.32 -8.31
C LEU A 203 -10.87 10.85 -6.85
N PHE A 204 -12.04 10.56 -6.28
CA PHE A 204 -12.22 10.05 -4.92
C PHE A 204 -13.25 8.92 -4.93
N ASP A 205 -12.98 7.83 -4.22
CA ASP A 205 -14.01 6.87 -3.79
C ASP A 205 -14.20 7.02 -2.27
N GLN A 206 -13.83 6.00 -1.50
CA GLN A 206 -13.74 6.04 -0.05
C GLN A 206 -12.32 6.41 0.35
N ILE A 207 -12.08 7.70 0.55
CA ILE A 207 -10.80 8.21 1.06
C ILE A 207 -10.51 7.56 2.42
N ARG A 208 -9.45 6.76 2.48
CA ARG A 208 -8.98 6.10 3.69
C ARG A 208 -7.46 6.18 3.81
N PRO A 209 -6.91 6.07 5.03
CA PRO A 209 -5.46 5.97 5.23
C PRO A 209 -4.79 4.80 4.47
N GLN A 210 -5.55 3.77 4.10
CA GLN A 210 -5.04 2.62 3.35
C GLN A 210 -4.78 2.90 1.88
N ASP A 211 -5.38 3.96 1.33
CA ASP A 211 -5.21 4.25 -0.08
C ASP A 211 -3.84 4.90 -0.37
N ILE A 212 -3.14 5.35 0.69
CA ILE A 212 -1.78 5.87 0.64
C ILE A 212 -0.77 4.72 0.71
N VAL A 213 -0.03 4.51 -0.38
CA VAL A 213 1.11 3.58 -0.45
C VAL A 213 2.32 4.28 -1.07
N GLN A 214 3.34 4.51 -0.25
CA GLN A 214 4.59 5.16 -0.65
C GLN A 214 5.40 4.26 -1.61
N GLY A 215 5.98 4.89 -2.63
CA GLY A 215 6.93 4.25 -3.55
C GLY A 215 8.38 4.36 -3.12
N LYS A 216 9.26 4.61 -4.09
CA LYS A 216 10.72 4.65 -3.87
C LYS A 216 11.23 5.95 -3.25
N LEU A 217 10.41 7.00 -3.17
CA LEU A 217 10.83 8.31 -2.70
C LEU A 217 10.93 8.34 -1.17
N GLY A 218 11.87 9.14 -0.65
CA GLY A 218 12.08 9.33 0.79
C GLY A 218 11.14 10.36 1.40
N ASP A 219 9.85 10.30 1.08
CA ASP A 219 8.82 11.28 1.42
C ASP A 219 7.76 10.74 2.40
N CYS A 220 8.15 9.77 3.23
CA CYS A 220 7.28 9.21 4.27
C CYS A 220 6.66 10.27 5.20
N TRP A 221 7.34 11.41 5.38
CA TRP A 221 6.81 12.57 6.11
C TRP A 221 5.54 13.15 5.47
N LEU A 222 5.47 13.19 4.14
CA LEU A 222 4.29 13.62 3.39
C LEU A 222 3.20 12.55 3.41
N LEU A 223 3.55 11.30 3.12
CA LEU A 223 2.59 10.21 2.98
C LEU A 223 1.98 9.83 4.34
N SER A 224 2.75 9.93 5.44
CA SER A 224 2.22 9.83 6.80
C SER A 224 1.27 10.98 7.15
N CYS A 225 1.58 12.21 6.73
CA CYS A 225 0.69 13.34 6.89
C CYS A 225 -0.65 13.09 6.17
N LEU A 226 -0.60 12.70 4.89
CA LEU A 226 -1.79 12.37 4.10
C LEU A 226 -2.61 11.23 4.73
N SER A 227 -1.95 10.22 5.28
CA SER A 227 -2.63 9.14 6.00
C SER A 227 -3.41 9.66 7.21
N SER A 228 -2.88 10.63 7.96
CA SER A 228 -3.62 11.24 9.09
C SER A 228 -4.72 12.20 8.63
N LEU A 229 -4.55 12.89 7.50
CA LEU A 229 -5.60 13.72 6.89
C LEU A 229 -6.75 12.88 6.33
N ALA A 230 -6.47 11.68 5.80
CA ALA A 230 -7.46 10.78 5.22
C ALA A 230 -8.48 10.24 6.24
N ASP A 231 -8.18 10.29 7.55
CA ASP A 231 -9.19 10.09 8.61
C ASP A 231 -10.31 11.14 8.57
N TYR A 232 -10.08 12.27 7.90
CA TYR A 232 -11.04 13.36 7.72
C TYR A 232 -11.23 13.65 6.22
N PRO A 233 -12.00 12.83 5.48
CA PRO A 233 -12.10 12.90 4.01
C PRO A 233 -12.38 14.29 3.43
N ASN A 234 -13.14 15.12 4.14
CA ASN A 234 -13.44 16.49 3.70
C ASN A 234 -12.19 17.39 3.66
N ARG A 235 -11.18 17.15 4.49
CA ARG A 235 -9.90 17.88 4.44
C ARG A 235 -9.13 17.56 3.17
N ILE A 236 -9.13 16.30 2.73
CA ILE A 236 -8.54 15.89 1.44
C ILE A 236 -9.33 16.50 0.28
N LYS A 237 -10.67 16.35 0.30
CA LYS A 237 -11.53 16.91 -0.76
C LYS A 237 -11.40 18.43 -0.87
N ALA A 238 -11.24 19.15 0.23
CA ALA A 238 -11.07 20.60 0.23
C ALA A 238 -9.83 21.07 -0.54
N LEU A 239 -8.80 20.21 -0.69
CA LEU A 239 -7.60 20.54 -1.46
C LEU A 239 -7.86 20.63 -2.97
N PHE A 240 -8.99 20.15 -3.47
CA PHE A 240 -9.29 20.17 -4.90
C PHE A 240 -10.52 21.05 -5.12
N PRO A 241 -10.48 22.11 -5.94
CA PRO A 241 -11.69 22.87 -6.27
C PRO A 241 -12.80 21.96 -6.84
N SER A 242 -12.50 21.28 -7.95
CA SER A 242 -13.37 20.23 -8.52
C SER A 242 -13.25 18.91 -7.77
N LYS A 243 -14.39 18.29 -7.48
CA LYS A 243 -14.45 16.96 -6.82
C LYS A 243 -14.62 15.80 -7.81
N GLN A 244 -14.67 16.09 -9.10
CA GLN A 244 -14.93 15.11 -10.15
C GLN A 244 -13.67 14.82 -10.96
N LEU A 245 -13.65 13.65 -11.60
CA LEU A 245 -12.63 13.32 -12.58
C LEU A 245 -12.73 14.33 -13.75
N ASN A 246 -11.61 14.91 -14.15
CA ASN A 246 -11.59 15.86 -15.27
C ASN A 246 -11.24 15.12 -16.56
N GLU A 247 -12.03 15.23 -17.63
CA GLU A 247 -11.81 14.47 -18.87
C GLU A 247 -10.42 14.72 -19.49
N GLU A 248 -10.03 15.99 -19.59
CA GLU A 248 -8.71 16.42 -20.10
C GLU A 248 -7.55 16.02 -19.17
N GLY A 249 -7.84 15.66 -17.92
CA GLY A 249 -6.82 15.31 -16.92
C GLY A 249 -6.11 16.52 -16.32
N LYS A 250 -6.73 17.71 -16.36
CA LYS A 250 -6.26 18.93 -15.71
C LYS A 250 -6.86 19.06 -14.31
N TYR A 251 -6.01 19.16 -13.29
CA TYR A 251 -6.44 19.31 -11.91
C TYR A 251 -5.74 20.50 -11.25
N VAL A 252 -6.45 21.15 -10.34
CA VAL A 252 -5.90 22.16 -9.43
C VAL A 252 -5.87 21.56 -8.03
N VAL A 253 -4.74 21.70 -7.34
CA VAL A 253 -4.58 21.35 -5.93
C VAL A 253 -4.20 22.60 -5.16
N TRP A 254 -4.99 22.93 -4.15
CA TRP A 254 -4.70 23.99 -3.19
C TRP A 254 -3.57 23.56 -2.26
N LEU A 255 -2.49 24.33 -2.26
CA LEU A 255 -1.38 24.16 -1.31
C LEU A 255 -1.14 25.49 -0.60
N PHE A 256 -1.07 25.45 0.73
CA PHE A 256 -0.81 26.64 1.52
C PHE A 256 0.67 27.01 1.45
N ASP A 257 0.96 28.15 0.86
CA ASP A 257 2.30 28.71 0.83
C ASP A 257 2.57 29.42 2.15
N ILE A 258 3.35 28.77 3.01
CA ILE A 258 3.67 29.29 4.33
C ILE A 258 4.51 30.58 4.25
N GLY A 259 5.21 30.82 3.13
CA GLY A 259 6.00 32.04 2.92
C GLY A 259 5.10 33.25 2.70
N THR A 260 4.01 33.08 1.95
CA THR A 260 3.03 34.13 1.68
C THR A 260 1.84 34.11 2.65
N GLU A 261 1.71 33.06 3.47
CA GLU A 261 0.57 32.78 4.35
C GLU A 261 -0.76 32.75 3.57
N ALA A 262 -0.74 32.17 2.36
CA ALA A 262 -1.90 32.14 1.47
C ALA A 262 -2.02 30.79 0.76
N TRP A 263 -3.25 30.40 0.47
CA TRP A 263 -3.52 29.26 -0.42
C TRP A 263 -3.12 29.60 -1.85
N THR A 264 -2.44 28.66 -2.49
CA THR A 264 -1.96 28.78 -3.87
C THR A 264 -2.49 27.65 -4.73
N GLU A 265 -2.91 27.98 -5.94
CA GLU A 265 -3.32 26.99 -6.93
C GLU A 265 -2.10 26.32 -7.54
N THR A 266 -2.01 25.00 -7.39
CA THR A 266 -1.01 24.19 -8.08
C THR A 266 -1.73 23.35 -9.13
N THR A 267 -1.69 23.82 -10.39
CA THR A 267 -2.22 23.04 -11.53
C THR A 267 -1.27 21.90 -11.86
N VAL A 268 -1.80 20.69 -12.06
CA VAL A 268 -1.06 19.51 -12.52
C VAL A 268 -1.86 18.75 -13.58
N ASP A 269 -1.16 18.06 -14.48
CA ASP A 269 -1.77 17.02 -15.32
C ASP A 269 -1.76 15.64 -14.65
N GLU A 270 -2.48 14.69 -15.25
CA GLU A 270 -2.68 13.33 -14.71
C GLU A 270 -1.52 12.36 -14.98
N PHE A 271 -0.45 12.74 -15.66
CA PHE A 271 0.62 11.80 -16.01
C PHE A 271 1.57 11.55 -14.82
N ILE A 272 1.75 10.28 -14.46
CA ILE A 272 2.52 9.82 -13.31
C ILE A 272 3.77 9.06 -13.77
N PRO A 273 4.95 9.31 -13.18
CA PRO A 273 6.20 8.68 -13.57
C PRO A 273 6.23 7.20 -13.15
N CYS A 274 6.43 6.32 -14.11
CA CYS A 274 6.37 4.87 -13.95
C CYS A 274 7.66 4.18 -14.42
N ASN A 275 7.92 3.01 -13.86
CA ASN A 275 8.89 2.04 -14.40
C ASN A 275 8.13 0.84 -14.97
N ILE A 276 8.64 0.21 -16.02
CA ILE A 276 8.07 -1.02 -16.53
C ILE A 276 8.60 -2.20 -15.71
N LYS A 277 7.68 -2.91 -15.07
CA LYS A 277 7.96 -4.18 -14.40
C LYS A 277 7.15 -5.25 -15.10
N HIS A 278 7.85 -6.23 -15.68
CA HIS A 278 7.22 -7.37 -16.35
C HIS A 278 6.25 -7.01 -17.47
N GLY A 279 6.51 -5.90 -18.18
CA GLY A 279 5.67 -5.42 -19.27
C GLY A 279 4.53 -4.48 -18.84
N VAL A 280 4.40 -4.20 -17.55
CA VAL A 280 3.37 -3.31 -17.01
C VAL A 280 3.97 -2.09 -16.33
N ALA A 281 3.34 -0.93 -16.55
CA ALA A 281 3.69 0.30 -15.87
C ALA A 281 3.36 0.23 -14.38
N VAL A 282 4.35 0.53 -13.55
CA VAL A 282 4.22 0.61 -12.10
C VAL A 282 4.71 1.99 -11.66
N PRO A 283 3.93 2.75 -10.88
CA PRO A 283 4.35 4.03 -10.32
C PRO A 283 5.72 3.94 -9.65
N THR A 284 6.53 4.97 -9.87
CA THR A 284 7.85 5.10 -9.23
C THR A 284 7.71 5.58 -7.77
N PHE A 285 6.70 6.41 -7.53
CA PHE A 285 6.40 7.08 -6.26
C PHE A 285 5.09 6.55 -5.68
N ALA A 286 4.19 7.39 -5.18
CA ALA A 286 2.92 6.93 -4.63
C ALA A 286 2.19 5.98 -5.58
N THR A 287 1.77 4.83 -5.06
CA THR A 287 1.07 3.79 -5.82
C THR A 287 -0.43 3.91 -5.60
N PRO A 288 -1.26 3.81 -6.65
CA PRO A 288 -2.71 3.85 -6.48
C PRO A 288 -3.18 2.57 -5.80
N MET A 289 -4.17 2.73 -4.94
CA MET A 289 -4.86 1.62 -4.29
C MET A 289 -6.34 1.76 -4.59
N GLY A 290 -6.90 0.78 -5.32
CA GLY A 290 -8.22 0.93 -5.93
C GLY A 290 -8.15 1.76 -7.21
N GLU A 291 -9.28 2.38 -7.57
CA GLU A 291 -9.46 3.13 -8.82
C GLU A 291 -9.44 4.66 -8.60
N GLU A 292 -9.03 5.11 -7.41
CA GLU A 292 -8.89 6.52 -7.08
C GLU A 292 -7.48 7.06 -7.30
N ILE A 293 -7.38 8.33 -7.71
CA ILE A 293 -6.11 8.93 -8.18
C ILE A 293 -5.61 10.12 -7.35
N TRP A 294 -6.36 10.53 -6.32
CA TRP A 294 -6.06 11.74 -5.55
C TRP A 294 -4.67 11.72 -4.89
N VAL A 295 -4.20 10.55 -4.44
CA VAL A 295 -2.90 10.43 -3.76
C VAL A 295 -1.76 10.84 -4.69
N GLN A 296 -1.77 10.34 -5.93
CA GLN A 296 -0.74 10.65 -6.92
C GLN A 296 -0.80 12.12 -7.35
N LEU A 297 -2.01 12.69 -7.46
CA LEU A 297 -2.18 14.10 -7.80
C LEU A 297 -1.66 15.03 -6.70
N ILE A 298 -1.92 14.74 -5.42
CA ILE A 298 -1.36 15.54 -4.31
C ILE A 298 0.16 15.40 -4.24
N GLU A 299 0.71 14.18 -4.36
CA GLU A 299 2.17 13.97 -4.35
C GLU A 299 2.85 14.73 -5.49
N LYS A 300 2.26 14.70 -6.70
CA LYS A 300 2.73 15.46 -7.85
C LYS A 300 2.62 16.97 -7.65
N ALA A 301 1.51 17.46 -7.11
CA ALA A 301 1.33 18.89 -6.81
C ALA A 301 2.37 19.35 -5.78
N MET A 302 2.62 18.57 -4.73
CA MET A 302 3.68 18.84 -3.76
C MET A 302 5.06 18.84 -4.43
N ALA A 303 5.33 17.90 -5.32
CA ALA A 303 6.58 17.85 -6.09
C ALA A 303 6.77 19.12 -6.94
N LYS A 304 5.74 19.52 -7.70
CA LYS A 304 5.73 20.76 -8.49
C LYS A 304 5.93 22.00 -7.61
N PHE A 305 5.23 22.06 -6.48
CA PHE A 305 5.33 23.15 -5.52
C PHE A 305 6.75 23.29 -4.94
N CYS A 306 7.42 22.17 -4.68
CA CYS A 306 8.82 22.11 -4.26
C CYS A 306 9.84 22.17 -5.41
N GLY A 307 9.38 22.14 -6.66
CA GLY A 307 10.16 22.22 -7.90
C GLY A 307 10.55 20.88 -8.54
N SER A 308 10.48 19.75 -7.84
CA SER A 308 10.67 18.39 -8.40
C SER A 308 10.30 17.31 -7.39
N TYR A 309 10.10 16.07 -7.83
CA TYR A 309 9.91 14.93 -6.92
C TYR A 309 11.12 14.71 -6.00
N GLY A 310 12.34 14.84 -6.54
CA GLY A 310 13.57 14.72 -5.77
C GLY A 310 13.68 15.71 -4.62
N ALA A 311 13.02 16.87 -4.72
CA ALA A 311 12.96 17.88 -3.66
C ALA A 311 12.14 17.43 -2.43
N LEU A 312 11.22 16.47 -2.58
CA LEU A 312 10.43 15.92 -1.49
C LEU A 312 11.22 14.94 -0.60
N SER A 313 12.39 14.50 -1.03
CA SER A 313 13.20 13.54 -0.27
C SER A 313 13.70 14.16 1.05
N GLY A 314 13.32 13.55 2.18
CA GLY A 314 13.86 13.88 3.52
C GLY A 314 13.29 15.15 4.16
N GLY A 315 12.07 15.54 3.81
CA GLY A 315 11.36 16.67 4.45
C GLY A 315 10.87 16.41 5.88
N GLY A 316 10.28 17.44 6.49
CA GLY A 316 9.71 17.39 7.84
C GLY A 316 8.19 17.35 7.86
N VAL A 317 7.60 16.47 8.67
CA VAL A 317 6.14 16.28 8.73
C VAL A 317 5.37 17.52 9.19
N ALA A 318 5.97 18.33 10.06
CA ALA A 318 5.43 19.62 10.48
C ALA A 318 5.15 20.52 9.27
N TRP A 319 6.08 20.59 8.32
CA TRP A 319 5.93 21.39 7.11
C TRP A 319 4.82 20.85 6.20
N ALA A 320 4.74 19.51 6.00
CA ALA A 320 3.62 18.89 5.26
C ALA A 320 2.27 19.28 5.84
N PHE A 321 2.11 19.17 7.17
CA PHE A 321 0.86 19.53 7.83
C PHE A 321 0.46 20.97 7.54
N GLN A 322 1.39 21.92 7.65
CA GLN A 322 1.08 23.33 7.41
C GLN A 322 0.71 23.60 5.95
N VAL A 323 1.41 23.01 4.98
CA VAL A 323 1.10 23.17 3.55
C VAL A 323 -0.26 22.57 3.18
N LEU A 324 -0.60 21.41 3.75
CA LEU A 324 -1.84 20.70 3.42
C LEU A 324 -3.06 21.17 4.23
N THR A 325 -2.87 22.00 5.25
CA THR A 325 -3.99 22.41 6.14
C THR A 325 -4.10 23.91 6.33
N GLY A 326 -3.07 24.69 6.00
CA GLY A 326 -2.98 26.10 6.35
C GLY A 326 -2.73 26.36 7.84
N ALA A 327 -2.46 25.33 8.65
CA ALA A 327 -2.18 25.50 10.06
C ALA A 327 -0.92 26.35 10.27
N ILE A 328 -1.08 27.49 10.95
CA ILE A 328 0.04 28.39 11.27
C ILE A 328 0.87 27.90 12.47
N HIS A 329 0.30 27.00 13.27
CA HIS A 329 0.92 26.43 14.45
C HIS A 329 0.80 24.91 14.40
N VAL A 330 1.92 24.25 14.67
CA VAL A 330 2.01 22.80 14.87
C VAL A 330 2.71 22.56 16.21
N LEU A 331 2.39 21.46 16.88
CA LEU A 331 3.02 21.08 18.15
C LEU A 331 3.99 19.94 17.89
N SER A 332 5.15 19.96 18.54
CA SER A 332 6.01 18.78 18.64
C SER A 332 6.04 18.28 20.08
N PHE A 333 6.11 16.97 20.23
CA PHE A 333 6.45 16.29 21.46
C PHE A 333 7.72 15.49 21.22
N GLU A 334 8.77 15.81 21.96
CA GLU A 334 10.08 15.18 21.86
C GLU A 334 10.40 14.43 23.14
N LYS A 335 10.79 13.18 23.02
CA LYS A 335 11.18 12.36 24.16
C LYS A 335 12.50 12.86 24.75
N LEU A 336 12.50 13.19 26.05
CA LEU A 336 13.69 13.58 26.81
C LEU A 336 14.27 12.41 27.60
N SER A 337 13.40 11.60 28.20
CA SER A 337 13.76 10.39 28.95
C SER A 337 12.62 9.36 28.83
N GLU A 338 12.74 8.21 29.51
CA GLU A 338 11.73 7.14 29.46
C GLU A 338 10.31 7.62 29.80
N ASN A 339 10.19 8.53 30.77
CA ASN A 339 8.90 9.04 31.26
C ASN A 339 8.81 10.58 31.19
N GLU A 340 9.52 11.22 30.27
CA GLU A 340 9.46 12.68 30.12
C GLU A 340 9.48 13.09 28.64
N TRP A 341 8.47 13.86 28.26
CA TRP A 341 8.26 14.39 26.92
C TRP A 341 8.17 15.90 26.97
N ARG A 342 8.96 16.58 26.14
CA ARG A 342 8.87 18.02 25.98
C ARG A 342 7.91 18.35 24.86
N ARG A 343 6.88 19.13 25.18
CA ARG A 343 6.06 19.77 24.16
C ARG A 343 6.68 21.11 23.75
N ARG A 344 6.61 21.42 22.45
CA ARG A 344 6.99 22.72 21.91
C ARG A 344 5.98 23.19 20.88
N PHE A 345 5.76 24.50 20.85
CA PHE A 345 5.02 25.15 19.78
C PHE A 345 6.00 25.51 18.67
N MET A 346 5.70 25.00 17.48
CA MET A 346 6.43 25.31 16.26
C MET A 346 5.67 26.42 15.54
N HIS A 347 6.16 27.65 15.70
CA HIS A 347 5.67 28.80 14.95
C HIS A 347 6.68 29.15 13.86
N GLN A 348 6.24 29.23 12.61
CA GLN A 348 7.13 29.54 11.50
C GLN A 348 7.43 31.04 11.44
N GLN A 349 8.69 31.41 11.23
CA GLN A 349 9.06 32.83 11.05
C GLN A 349 8.79 33.23 9.59
N LYS A 350 8.12 34.38 9.37
CA LYS A 350 8.07 35.03 8.04
C LYS A 350 9.49 35.18 7.49
N GLN A 351 9.80 34.48 6.41
CA GLN A 351 11.02 34.69 5.62
C GLN A 351 10.66 34.80 4.14
N LEU A 352 11.31 35.75 3.47
CA LEU A 352 11.10 36.19 2.10
C LEU A 352 11.25 35.03 1.09
N GLU A 353 10.13 34.70 0.46
CA GLU A 353 9.87 34.17 -0.90
C GLU A 353 10.66 32.95 -1.45
N ARG A 354 11.95 32.76 -1.16
CA ARG A 354 12.76 31.71 -1.85
C ARG A 354 12.98 30.43 -1.04
N GLY A 355 12.77 30.45 0.27
CA GLY A 355 13.01 29.30 1.16
C GLY A 355 11.76 28.48 1.51
N ALA A 356 10.58 29.09 1.48
CA ALA A 356 9.36 28.53 2.08
C ALA A 356 8.88 27.21 1.46
N ARG A 357 9.21 26.97 0.18
CA ARG A 357 8.83 25.76 -0.56
C ARG A 357 9.84 24.60 -0.46
N ASN A 358 10.82 24.70 0.45
CA ASN A 358 11.79 23.64 0.70
C ASN A 358 11.41 22.85 1.96
N PRO A 359 10.98 21.58 1.84
CA PRO A 359 10.47 20.79 2.95
C PRO A 359 11.56 20.38 3.97
N ARG A 360 12.84 20.59 3.64
CA ARG A 360 14.00 20.27 4.50
C ARG A 360 14.47 21.42 5.37
N GLY A 361 13.97 22.63 5.15
CA GLY A 361 14.51 23.75 5.91
C GLY A 361 14.02 23.78 7.36
N SER A 362 14.80 24.46 8.20
CA SER A 362 14.51 24.64 9.61
C SER A 362 13.78 25.96 9.82
N TRP A 363 12.47 25.94 9.69
CA TRP A 363 11.66 27.17 9.58
C TRP A 363 11.01 27.63 10.88
N TRP A 364 11.15 26.86 11.97
CA TRP A 364 10.39 27.06 13.19
C TRP A 364 11.17 27.79 14.27
N LYS A 365 10.50 28.76 14.90
CA LYS A 365 10.81 29.23 16.25
C LYS A 365 10.07 28.36 17.24
N TRP A 366 10.84 27.75 18.12
CA TRP A 366 10.32 27.02 19.27
C TRP A 366 9.83 28.03 20.30
N GLN A 367 8.57 27.94 20.65
CA GLN A 367 7.96 28.72 21.73
C GLN A 367 7.33 27.77 22.74
N ASN A 368 7.17 28.25 23.97
CA ASN A 368 6.48 27.59 25.07
C ASN A 368 6.93 26.13 25.28
N ASN A 369 7.89 25.94 26.18
CA ASN A 369 8.37 24.62 26.55
C ASN A 369 7.72 24.21 27.87
N ASP A 370 6.95 23.14 27.83
CA ASP A 370 6.52 22.40 28.99
C ASP A 370 6.86 20.92 28.83
N THR A 371 6.89 20.19 29.96
CA THR A 371 7.16 18.77 29.99
C THR A 371 5.96 18.01 30.53
N HIS A 372 5.78 16.81 30.01
CA HIS A 372 4.71 15.90 30.35
C HIS A 372 5.29 14.51 30.62
N ASP A 373 4.78 13.83 31.63
CA ASP A 373 5.02 12.40 31.78
C ASP A 373 4.21 11.59 30.74
N THR A 374 4.41 10.27 30.71
CA THR A 374 3.73 9.40 29.73
C THR A 374 2.21 9.40 29.88
N ASN A 375 1.69 9.47 31.11
CA ASN A 375 0.25 9.47 31.35
C ASN A 375 -0.38 10.80 30.91
N GLN A 376 0.27 11.92 31.24
CA GLN A 376 -0.14 13.24 30.78
C GLN A 376 -0.08 13.35 29.25
N LEU A 377 0.95 12.76 28.62
CA LEU A 377 1.03 12.69 27.17
C LEU A 377 -0.17 11.93 26.60
N PHE A 378 -0.49 10.75 27.16
CA PHE A 378 -1.63 9.95 26.72
C PHE A 378 -2.94 10.76 26.73
N GLU A 379 -3.25 11.41 27.85
CA GLU A 379 -4.45 12.25 28.01
C GLU A 379 -4.49 13.40 27.00
N LEU A 380 -3.35 14.04 26.75
CA LEU A 380 -3.21 15.11 25.75
C LEU A 380 -3.49 14.59 24.34
N LEU A 381 -2.97 13.41 23.98
CA LEU A 381 -3.18 12.86 22.65
C LEU A 381 -4.64 12.43 22.44
N GLN A 382 -5.28 11.86 23.45
CA GLN A 382 -6.72 11.60 23.42
C GLN A 382 -7.53 12.90 23.25
N SER A 383 -7.14 13.97 23.94
CA SER A 383 -7.76 15.29 23.79
C SER A 383 -7.60 15.84 22.38
N HIS A 384 -6.42 15.71 21.76
CA HIS A 384 -6.17 16.13 20.40
C HIS A 384 -6.97 15.32 19.37
N ARG A 385 -7.09 13.99 19.55
CA ARG A 385 -7.92 13.17 18.67
C ARG A 385 -9.41 13.51 18.77
N ARG A 386 -9.91 13.88 19.96
CA ARG A 386 -11.29 14.39 20.14
C ARG A 386 -11.55 15.74 19.47
N GLN A 387 -10.51 16.48 19.13
CA GLN A 387 -10.58 17.77 18.43
C GLN A 387 -10.30 17.62 16.93
N ASP A 388 -10.31 16.39 16.41
CA ASP A 388 -10.02 16.08 15.01
C ASP A 388 -8.63 16.57 14.53
N HIS A 389 -7.65 16.64 15.45
CA HIS A 389 -6.28 17.00 15.12
C HIS A 389 -5.58 15.84 14.42
N MET A 390 -4.67 16.16 13.50
CA MET A 390 -3.87 15.18 12.75
C MET A 390 -2.53 14.96 13.45
N LEU A 391 -2.09 13.71 13.52
CA LEU A 391 -0.93 13.31 14.31
C LEU A 391 -0.02 12.40 13.49
N SER A 392 1.29 12.61 13.62
CA SER A 392 2.32 11.74 13.04
C SER A 392 3.51 11.61 13.97
N CYS A 393 4.10 10.42 14.06
CA CYS A 393 5.22 10.13 14.94
C CYS A 393 6.39 9.48 14.20
N MET A 394 7.58 9.56 14.80
CA MET A 394 8.82 8.98 14.28
C MET A 394 9.66 8.38 15.40
N ILE A 395 10.43 7.35 15.04
CA ILE A 395 11.53 6.84 15.83
C ILE A 395 12.84 7.49 15.36
N GLY A 396 13.43 8.33 16.19
CA GLY A 396 14.67 9.05 15.92
C GLY A 396 15.92 8.17 16.07
N SER A 397 17.09 8.71 15.76
CA SER A 397 18.35 7.94 15.78
C SER A 397 19.07 7.86 17.13
N SER A 398 18.52 8.47 18.19
CA SER A 398 19.20 8.63 19.49
C SER A 398 18.59 7.82 20.64
N SER A 399 17.67 6.89 20.38
CA SER A 399 17.21 5.95 21.40
C SER A 399 18.36 4.98 21.72
N GLU A 400 19.15 5.27 22.76
CA GLU A 400 20.08 4.32 23.37
C GLU A 400 19.30 3.03 23.66
N GLY A 401 19.59 1.95 22.93
CA GLY A 401 18.85 0.68 22.99
C GLY A 401 18.10 0.28 21.72
N ALA A 402 18.01 1.13 20.69
CA ALA A 402 17.54 0.71 19.37
C ALA A 402 18.64 -0.08 18.65
N GLU A 403 18.75 -1.36 18.98
CA GLU A 403 19.44 -2.33 18.13
C GLU A 403 18.89 -2.23 16.69
N THR A 404 19.73 -1.75 15.79
CA THR A 404 19.63 -1.83 14.32
C THR A 404 18.21 -1.95 13.72
N GLY A 405 17.57 -0.82 13.41
CA GLY A 405 16.76 -0.61 12.19
C GLY A 405 15.56 -1.52 11.84
N LYS A 406 15.23 -2.57 12.61
CA LYS A 406 14.11 -3.50 12.40
C LYS A 406 13.66 -4.17 13.71
N SER A 407 13.47 -3.41 14.78
CA SER A 407 12.91 -3.99 16.00
C SER A 407 11.40 -4.19 15.82
N LYS A 408 10.94 -5.45 15.86
CA LYS A 408 9.52 -5.84 15.82
C LYS A 408 8.70 -5.19 14.67
N GLY A 409 9.31 -5.01 13.51
CA GLY A 409 8.66 -4.43 12.32
C GLY A 409 8.68 -2.90 12.21
N LEU A 410 9.28 -2.21 13.19
CA LEU A 410 9.43 -0.75 13.18
C LEU A 410 10.78 -0.30 12.61
N TYR A 411 10.74 0.84 11.91
CA TYR A 411 11.85 1.46 11.19
C TYR A 411 12.24 2.82 11.79
N LEU A 412 13.55 3.01 11.99
CA LEU A 412 14.14 4.27 12.40
C LEU A 412 14.08 5.30 11.28
N ARG A 413 14.02 6.59 11.66
CA ARG A 413 13.95 7.73 10.74
C ARG A 413 12.82 7.59 9.71
N HIS A 414 11.70 7.02 10.15
CA HIS A 414 10.50 6.84 9.36
C HIS A 414 9.28 7.40 10.11
N TYR A 415 8.37 8.03 9.37
CA TYR A 415 7.15 8.60 9.94
C TYR A 415 5.98 7.62 9.83
N TYR A 416 5.15 7.58 10.88
CA TYR A 416 3.93 6.79 10.99
C TYR A 416 2.78 7.74 11.33
N ALA A 417 1.63 7.59 10.68
CA ALA A 417 0.45 8.35 11.08
C ALA A 417 -0.13 7.77 12.36
N VAL A 418 -0.64 8.61 13.25
CA VAL A 418 -1.40 8.19 14.43
C VAL A 418 -2.88 8.38 14.12
N LEU A 419 -3.62 7.28 14.03
CA LEU A 419 -5.03 7.26 13.63
C LEU A 419 -5.99 7.19 14.82
N LYS A 420 -5.63 6.50 15.90
CA LYS A 420 -6.45 6.43 17.13
C LYS A 420 -5.57 6.39 18.38
N VAL A 421 -6.07 6.97 19.47
CA VAL A 421 -5.49 6.86 20.82
C VAL A 421 -6.66 6.65 21.78
N VAL A 422 -6.73 5.51 22.44
CA VAL A 422 -7.92 5.08 23.20
C VAL A 422 -7.53 4.43 24.53
N SER A 423 -8.31 4.70 25.58
CA SER A 423 -8.36 3.88 26.78
C SER A 423 -9.60 3.02 26.68
N GLU A 424 -9.42 1.72 26.86
CA GLU A 424 -10.48 0.73 26.72
C GLU A 424 -10.40 -0.33 27.81
N THR A 425 -11.49 -1.07 27.98
CA THR A 425 -11.54 -2.20 28.92
C THR A 425 -11.45 -3.51 28.14
N GLN A 426 -10.49 -4.34 28.53
CA GLN A 426 -10.34 -5.72 28.06
C GLN A 426 -11.55 -6.58 28.47
N ASP A 427 -11.71 -7.73 27.82
CA ASP A 427 -12.83 -8.64 28.04
C ASP A 427 -12.83 -9.22 29.47
N ASP A 428 -11.67 -9.24 30.14
CA ASP A 428 -11.47 -9.65 31.54
C ASP A 428 -11.71 -8.52 32.58
N GLY A 429 -11.99 -7.30 32.12
CA GLY A 429 -12.24 -6.13 32.96
C GLY A 429 -11.02 -5.27 33.26
N THR A 430 -9.83 -5.63 32.79
CA THR A 430 -8.62 -4.79 32.95
C THR A 430 -8.60 -3.62 31.97
N GLU A 431 -8.04 -2.48 32.37
CA GLU A 431 -7.86 -1.32 31.49
C GLU A 431 -6.65 -1.51 30.56
N VAL A 432 -6.75 -1.02 29.33
CA VAL A 432 -5.68 -1.01 28.35
C VAL A 432 -5.64 0.30 27.59
N HIS A 433 -4.43 0.84 27.39
CA HIS A 433 -4.18 2.03 26.59
C HIS A 433 -3.61 1.63 25.23
N LEU A 434 -4.33 1.95 24.16
CA LEU A 434 -3.97 1.53 22.81
C LEU A 434 -3.79 2.72 21.88
N ILE A 435 -2.82 2.60 20.97
CA ILE A 435 -2.58 3.55 19.89
C ILE A 435 -2.58 2.80 18.55
N LEU A 436 -3.35 3.32 17.59
CA LEU A 436 -3.40 2.82 16.21
C LEU A 436 -2.48 3.67 15.35
N LEU A 437 -1.47 3.03 14.75
CA LEU A 437 -0.54 3.66 13.83
C LEU A 437 -0.73 3.15 12.40
N ARG A 438 -0.22 3.91 11.43
CA ARG A 438 -0.18 3.53 10.01
C ARG A 438 1.21 3.82 9.43
N ASN A 439 1.86 2.77 8.93
CA ASN A 439 3.10 2.85 8.16
C ASN A 439 2.79 3.16 6.68
N PRO A 440 3.10 4.35 6.15
CA PRO A 440 2.73 4.76 4.78
C PRO A 440 3.27 3.85 3.66
N TRP A 441 4.16 2.90 3.94
CA TRP A 441 4.54 1.82 3.01
C TRP A 441 3.43 0.79 2.72
N GLY A 442 2.29 0.85 3.42
CA GLY A 442 1.20 -0.12 3.26
C GLY A 442 1.53 -1.52 3.74
N SER A 443 2.62 -1.67 4.49
CA SER A 443 3.13 -2.94 5.00
C SER A 443 4.16 -2.66 6.11
N TYR A 444 4.78 -3.73 6.62
CA TYR A 444 5.78 -3.68 7.70
C TYR A 444 5.20 -3.08 8.98
N GLU A 445 4.39 -3.91 9.63
CA GLU A 445 3.65 -3.59 10.83
C GLU A 445 4.37 -4.06 12.10
N TRP A 446 3.96 -3.49 13.23
CA TRP A 446 4.33 -3.96 14.55
C TRP A 446 4.06 -5.45 14.75
N SER A 447 5.00 -6.16 15.37
CA SER A 447 4.89 -7.60 15.62
C SER A 447 4.88 -7.97 17.12
N GLY A 448 4.62 -7.01 18.01
CA GLY A 448 4.51 -7.25 19.46
C GLY A 448 3.06 -7.31 19.93
N ASP A 449 2.83 -6.96 21.18
CA ASP A 449 1.50 -6.99 21.80
C ASP A 449 0.53 -6.09 21.03
N TRP A 450 -0.68 -6.60 20.81
CA TRP A 450 -1.76 -5.98 20.03
C TRP A 450 -1.48 -5.78 18.53
N SER A 451 -0.38 -6.34 18.01
CA SER A 451 -0.20 -6.53 16.57
C SER A 451 -1.35 -7.34 15.96
N ASP A 452 -1.44 -7.32 14.64
CA ASP A 452 -2.44 -8.05 13.86
C ASP A 452 -2.47 -9.56 14.15
N SER A 453 -1.33 -10.15 14.48
CA SER A 453 -1.21 -11.57 14.85
C SER A 453 -1.17 -11.82 16.35
N SER A 454 -1.42 -10.81 17.19
CA SER A 454 -1.31 -10.91 18.65
C SER A 454 -2.44 -11.75 19.27
N GLU A 455 -2.08 -12.66 20.17
CA GLU A 455 -3.04 -13.45 20.96
C GLU A 455 -3.97 -12.58 21.82
N ASN A 456 -3.56 -11.36 22.17
CA ASN A 456 -4.41 -10.38 22.86
C ASN A 456 -5.75 -10.15 22.14
N TRP A 457 -5.80 -10.17 20.80
CA TRP A 457 -7.07 -10.05 20.07
C TRP A 457 -7.96 -11.28 20.20
N GLU A 458 -7.36 -12.47 20.27
CA GLU A 458 -8.09 -13.72 20.48
C GLU A 458 -8.70 -13.80 21.89
N GLN A 459 -8.01 -13.22 22.87
CA GLN A 459 -8.48 -13.11 24.26
C GLN A 459 -9.50 -11.98 24.46
N ASN A 460 -9.52 -10.98 23.58
CA ASN A 460 -10.37 -9.79 23.69
C ASN A 460 -11.29 -9.57 22.47
N PRO A 461 -12.17 -10.53 22.12
CA PRO A 461 -13.01 -10.43 20.93
C PRO A 461 -14.05 -9.30 21.02
N LYS A 462 -14.53 -8.91 22.21
CA LYS A 462 -15.46 -7.77 22.33
C LYS A 462 -14.73 -6.46 22.10
N LEU A 463 -13.53 -6.30 22.67
CA LEU A 463 -12.69 -5.13 22.42
C LEU A 463 -12.33 -5.01 20.93
N MET A 464 -11.92 -6.10 20.28
CA MET A 464 -11.60 -6.13 18.86
C MET A 464 -12.79 -5.64 18.00
N ALA A 465 -14.00 -6.12 18.31
CA ALA A 465 -15.22 -5.69 17.62
C ALA A 465 -15.56 -4.22 17.91
N LYS A 466 -15.36 -3.74 19.15
CA LYS A 466 -15.59 -2.34 19.54
C LYS A 466 -14.68 -1.38 18.77
N LEU A 467 -13.42 -1.76 18.57
CA LEU A 467 -12.42 -0.93 17.89
C LEU A 467 -12.51 -0.98 16.35
N ASP A 468 -13.36 -1.87 15.82
CA ASP A 468 -13.45 -2.21 14.39
C ASP A 468 -12.07 -2.59 13.81
N THR A 469 -11.32 -3.38 14.57
CA THR A 469 -9.98 -3.80 14.17
C THR A 469 -10.06 -4.84 13.05
N GLN A 470 -9.37 -4.56 11.94
CA GLN A 470 -9.22 -5.51 10.84
C GLN A 470 -7.80 -6.06 10.86
N VAL A 471 -7.66 -7.38 11.00
CA VAL A 471 -6.37 -8.07 10.91
C VAL A 471 -6.00 -8.25 9.44
N ARG A 472 -5.18 -7.37 8.89
CA ARG A 472 -4.75 -7.41 7.50
C ARG A 472 -3.43 -6.65 7.38
N ASN A 473 -2.54 -7.17 6.54
CA ASN A 473 -1.30 -6.47 6.21
C ASN A 473 -1.60 -5.28 5.26
N ASP A 474 -2.10 -4.19 5.82
CA ASP A 474 -2.39 -2.92 5.14
C ASP A 474 -1.48 -1.78 5.63
N GLY A 475 -0.54 -2.10 6.53
CA GLY A 475 0.38 -1.23 7.23
C GLY A 475 -0.23 -0.48 8.42
N SER A 476 -1.48 -0.71 8.80
CA SER A 476 -2.06 -0.23 10.06
C SER A 476 -1.86 -1.26 11.17
N PHE A 477 -1.58 -0.81 12.38
CA PHE A 477 -1.41 -1.73 13.51
C PHE A 477 -1.67 -1.03 14.85
N TRP A 478 -2.21 -1.79 15.79
CA TRP A 478 -2.33 -1.37 17.18
C TRP A 478 -1.09 -1.75 17.99
N MET A 479 -0.80 -0.99 19.04
CA MET A 479 0.18 -1.34 20.07
C MET A 479 -0.21 -0.72 21.42
N ASN A 480 0.35 -1.24 22.51
CA ASN A 480 0.23 -0.60 23.83
C ASN A 480 0.85 0.81 23.80
N PHE A 481 0.17 1.77 24.41
CA PHE A 481 0.64 3.15 24.42
C PHE A 481 1.95 3.32 25.21
N GLU A 482 2.12 2.59 26.31
CA GLU A 482 3.34 2.63 27.12
C GLU A 482 4.54 2.08 26.35
N GLU A 483 4.34 1.02 25.56
CA GLU A 483 5.38 0.48 24.69
C GLU A 483 5.67 1.44 23.52
N TRP A 484 4.66 2.11 22.98
CA TRP A 484 4.85 3.20 22.01
C TRP A 484 5.70 4.32 22.61
N ALA A 485 5.37 4.77 23.82
CA ALA A 485 6.09 5.85 24.49
C ALA A 485 7.54 5.45 24.82
N SER A 486 7.81 4.16 25.04
CA SER A 486 9.17 3.65 25.27
C SER A 486 10.02 3.66 23.99
N ILE A 487 9.41 3.45 22.81
CA ILE A 487 10.11 3.30 21.52
C ILE A 487 10.20 4.60 20.72
N PHE A 488 9.09 5.32 20.57
CA PHE A 488 9.03 6.50 19.71
C PHE A 488 9.68 7.71 20.38
N THR A 489 10.22 8.63 19.58
CA THR A 489 11.01 9.75 20.11
C THR A 489 10.48 11.11 19.70
N LEU A 490 9.64 11.16 18.68
CA LEU A 490 9.05 12.39 18.15
C LEU A 490 7.59 12.14 17.79
N LEU A 491 6.73 13.07 18.16
CA LEU A 491 5.35 13.18 17.70
C LEU A 491 5.10 14.62 17.27
N VAL A 492 4.36 14.79 16.19
CA VAL A 492 3.88 16.09 15.71
C VAL A 492 2.37 16.07 15.68
N VAL A 493 1.77 17.11 16.23
CA VAL A 493 0.32 17.34 16.21
C VAL A 493 0.05 18.58 15.37
N CYS A 494 -0.83 18.42 14.38
CA CYS A 494 -1.41 19.52 13.63
C CYS A 494 -2.84 19.75 14.13
N PRO A 495 -3.10 20.91 14.77
CA PRO A 495 -4.45 21.34 15.07
C PRO A 495 -5.32 21.42 13.82
N SER A 496 -6.63 21.28 13.99
CA SER A 496 -7.56 21.62 12.93
C SER A 496 -7.40 23.12 12.60
N SER A 497 -7.02 23.42 11.35
CA SER A 497 -6.84 24.80 10.90
C SER A 497 -8.19 25.51 10.74
N ASP A 498 -8.24 26.77 11.13
CA ASP A 498 -9.37 27.70 10.88
C ASP A 498 -9.29 28.36 9.48
N SER A 499 -8.23 28.07 8.71
CA SER A 499 -7.97 28.64 7.39
C SER A 499 -8.11 27.56 6.30
N PRO A 500 -9.33 27.10 5.97
CA PRO A 500 -9.52 26.14 4.89
C PRO A 500 -9.11 26.75 3.53
N PRO A 501 -8.84 25.91 2.52
CA PRO A 501 -8.73 26.37 1.13
C PRO A 501 -9.96 27.19 0.72
N PRO A 502 -9.82 28.13 -0.25
CA PRO A 502 -10.96 28.83 -0.81
C PRO A 502 -12.01 27.84 -1.33
N GLU A 503 -13.26 28.06 -0.94
CA GLU A 503 -14.42 27.43 -1.60
C GLU A 503 -14.67 28.16 -2.92
N ASP A 504 -14.99 27.43 -3.99
CA ASP A 504 -15.35 28.04 -5.26
C ASP A 504 -16.56 28.97 -5.04
N SER A 505 -16.39 30.26 -5.35
CA SER A 505 -17.52 31.15 -5.56
C SER A 505 -18.20 30.74 -6.87
N GLU A 506 -19.23 29.91 -6.76
CA GLU A 506 -20.25 29.63 -7.77
C GLU A 506 -19.74 29.13 -9.14
N SER A 507 -20.08 27.87 -9.43
CA SER A 507 -20.42 27.47 -10.79
C SER A 507 -21.45 28.46 -11.35
N PHE A 508 -21.02 29.27 -12.32
CA PHE A 508 -21.82 30.25 -13.06
C PHE A 508 -22.97 29.63 -13.90
N GLU A 509 -23.48 28.46 -13.54
CA GLU A 509 -24.61 27.79 -14.19
C GLU A 509 -25.92 27.94 -13.40
N ASP A 510 -25.90 28.18 -12.08
CA ASP A 510 -27.12 28.33 -11.27
C ASP A 510 -27.65 29.78 -11.20
N ALA A 511 -26.87 30.77 -11.63
CA ALA A 511 -27.32 32.16 -11.67
C ALA A 511 -28.33 32.43 -12.80
N ALA A 512 -28.30 31.64 -13.88
CA ALA A 512 -29.21 31.77 -15.00
C ALA A 512 -30.65 31.29 -14.68
N GLU A 513 -30.81 30.36 -13.74
CA GLU A 513 -32.14 29.95 -13.27
C GLU A 513 -32.76 30.96 -12.29
N SER A 514 -31.94 31.82 -11.65
CA SER A 514 -32.45 32.85 -10.74
C SER A 514 -32.93 34.12 -11.44
N GLU A 515 -32.42 34.44 -12.63
CA GLU A 515 -32.92 35.57 -13.45
C GLU A 515 -34.24 35.24 -14.16
N ASP A 516 -34.48 33.98 -14.52
CA ASP A 516 -35.76 33.54 -15.12
C ASP A 516 -36.90 33.45 -14.10
N VAL A 517 -36.59 33.24 -12.81
CA VAL A 517 -37.61 33.31 -11.75
C VAL A 517 -37.99 34.76 -11.45
N MET A 518 -37.05 35.73 -11.48
CA MET A 518 -37.38 37.13 -11.24
C MET A 518 -38.11 37.82 -12.39
N SER A 519 -37.95 37.36 -13.64
CA SER A 519 -38.71 37.91 -14.78
C SER A 519 -40.19 37.52 -14.74
N SER A 520 -40.52 36.35 -14.16
CA SER A 520 -41.90 35.86 -14.02
C SER A 520 -42.74 36.53 -12.92
N PHE A 521 -42.13 37.35 -12.05
CA PHE A 521 -42.82 38.07 -10.97
C PHE A 521 -43.13 39.54 -11.29
N LEU A 522 -42.77 40.02 -12.49
CA LEU A 522 -42.98 41.41 -12.91
C LEU A 522 -44.04 41.59 -14.01
N ASP A 523 -44.69 40.51 -14.45
CA ASP A 523 -45.69 40.52 -15.54
C ASP A 523 -47.11 40.06 -15.14
N ASP A 524 -47.47 40.11 -13.84
CA ASP A 524 -48.87 39.92 -13.35
C ASP A 524 -49.40 41.14 -12.56
#